data_AF-A0A7L1KK54-F1
#
_entry.id   AF-A0A7L1KK54-F1
#
_cell.length_a   1.000
_cell.length_b   1.000
_cell.length_c   1.000
_cell.angle_alpha   90.00
_cell.angle_beta   90.00
_cell.angle_gamma   90.00
#
_symmetry.space_group_name_H-M   'P 1'
#
loop_
_entity.id
_entity.type
_entity.pdbx_description
1 polymer ?
#
loop_
_entity_poly.entity_id
_entity_poly.type
_entity_poly.pdbx_seq_one_letter_code
_entity_poly.pdbx_strand_id
1 'polypeptide(L)' 'CGECGKAFRQPADLAVHRRTHTGERPWRCGECGKAFVASWDLKRHRLTHTGERPWRCGECGK' A
#
# COMPACT_ATOMS: atom_id res chain seq x y z
N CYS A 1 -3.92 16.33 -8.38
CA CYS A 1 -3.26 15.56 -9.45
C CYS A 1 -3.58 16.25 -10.75
N GLY A 2 -2.59 16.67 -11.52
CA GLY A 2 -2.83 17.39 -12.79
C GLY A 2 -3.51 16.52 -13.85
N GLU A 3 -3.34 15.19 -13.79
CA GLU A 3 -3.85 14.25 -14.80
C GLU A 3 -5.32 13.88 -14.60
N CYS A 4 -5.80 13.83 -13.34
CA CYS A 4 -7.16 13.37 -13.03
C CYS A 4 -7.94 14.25 -12.03
N GLY A 5 -7.41 15.41 -11.65
CA GLY A 5 -8.08 16.36 -10.76
C GLY A 5 -8.15 15.97 -9.28
N LYS A 6 -7.75 14.74 -8.89
CA LYS A 6 -7.81 14.29 -7.48
C LYS A 6 -6.96 15.16 -6.54
N ALA A 7 -7.55 15.59 -5.43
CA ALA A 7 -6.87 16.35 -4.38
C ALA A 7 -6.28 15.42 -3.30
N PHE A 8 -5.14 15.82 -2.72
CA PHE A 8 -4.43 15.07 -1.69
C PHE A 8 -3.99 16.02 -0.58
N ARG A 9 -4.02 15.54 0.66
CA ARG A 9 -3.60 16.32 1.84
C ARG A 9 -2.08 16.44 1.95
N GLN A 10 -1.34 15.43 1.53
CA GLN A 10 0.11 15.39 1.62
C GLN A 10 0.77 15.23 0.23
N PRO A 11 1.93 15.87 -0.03
CA PRO A 11 2.67 15.69 -1.27
C PRO A 11 3.11 14.24 -1.52
N ALA A 12 3.43 13.50 -0.45
CA ALA A 12 3.80 12.09 -0.54
C ALA A 12 2.67 11.22 -1.12
N ASP A 13 1.42 11.47 -0.71
CA ASP A 13 0.25 10.76 -1.23
C ASP A 13 0.02 11.07 -2.71
N LEU A 14 0.20 12.34 -3.12
CA LEU A 14 0.14 12.73 -4.52
C LEU A 14 1.23 12.02 -5.35
N ALA A 15 2.47 11.95 -4.85
CA ALA A 15 3.57 11.29 -5.54
C ALA A 15 3.32 9.78 -5.72
N VAL A 16 2.83 9.11 -4.68
CA VAL A 16 2.41 7.70 -4.75
C VAL A 16 1.25 7.52 -5.71
N HIS A 17 0.25 8.40 -5.68
CA HIS A 17 -0.89 8.36 -6.59
C HIS A 17 -0.46 8.51 -8.05
N ARG A 18 0.51 9.36 -8.37
CA ARG A 18 0.98 9.52 -9.76
C ARG A 18 1.51 8.21 -10.37
N ARG A 19 2.06 7.30 -9.56
CA ARG A 19 2.46 5.97 -10.03
C ARG A 19 1.29 5.12 -10.53
N THR A 20 0.05 5.43 -10.13
CA THR A 20 -1.15 4.76 -10.66
C THR A 20 -1.44 5.16 -12.11
N HIS A 21 -0.96 6.32 -12.56
CA HIS A 21 -1.05 6.74 -13.96
C HIS A 21 0.05 6.09 -14.81
N THR A 22 1.27 5.97 -14.26
CA THR A 22 2.40 5.35 -14.98
C THR A 22 2.40 3.82 -14.94
N GLY A 23 1.64 3.23 -14.01
CA GLY A 23 1.66 1.78 -13.74
C GLY A 23 2.89 1.31 -12.96
N GLU A 24 3.74 2.23 -12.48
CA GLU A 24 4.96 1.89 -11.75
C GLU A 24 4.64 1.22 -10.41
N ARG A 25 5.23 0.04 -10.20
CA ARG A 25 5.07 -0.75 -8.97
C ARG A 25 6.43 -1.18 -8.44
N PRO A 26 7.18 -0.28 -7.80
CA PRO A 26 8.56 -0.55 -7.40
C PRO A 26 8.65 -1.54 -6.23
N TRP A 27 7.56 -1.78 -5.49
CA TRP A 27 7.55 -2.60 -4.29
C TRP A 27 7.11 -4.03 -4.59
N ARG A 28 8.07 -4.90 -4.90
CA ARG A 28 7.79 -6.31 -5.21
C ARG A 28 7.83 -7.21 -3.96
N CYS A 29 6.87 -8.10 -3.84
CA CYS A 29 6.89 -9.19 -2.87
C CYS A 29 7.87 -10.27 -3.34
N GLY A 30 8.84 -10.62 -2.49
CA GLY A 30 9.80 -11.67 -2.78
C GLY A 30 9.18 -13.07 -2.76
N GLU A 31 8.09 -13.29 -2.02
CA GLU A 31 7.47 -14.61 -1.84
C GLU A 31 6.55 -15.00 -3.00
N CYS A 32 5.73 -14.06 -3.50
CA CYS A 32 4.76 -14.35 -4.56
C CYS A 32 4.93 -13.48 -5.82
N GLY A 33 5.93 -12.61 -5.87
CA GLY A 33 6.23 -11.76 -7.03
C GLY A 33 5.26 -10.60 -7.26
N LYS A 34 4.17 -10.49 -6.48
CA LYS A 34 3.18 -9.39 -6.58
C LYS A 34 3.85 -8.03 -6.32
N ALA A 35 3.54 -7.04 -7.14
CA ALA A 35 4.12 -5.70 -7.04
C ALA A 35 3.08 -4.66 -6.61
N PHE A 36 3.50 -3.69 -5.81
CA PHE A 36 2.68 -2.65 -5.19
C PHE A 36 3.22 -1.26 -5.51
N VAL A 37 2.32 -0.28 -5.49
CA VAL A 37 2.61 1.13 -5.77
C VAL A 37 3.29 1.82 -4.58
N ALA A 38 3.02 1.37 -3.35
CA ALA A 38 3.59 1.91 -2.13
C ALA A 38 4.21 0.83 -1.22
N SER A 39 5.17 1.23 -0.39
CA SER A 39 5.86 0.33 0.55
C SER A 39 4.95 -0.18 1.66
N TRP A 40 4.04 0.66 2.16
CA TRP A 40 3.09 0.31 3.21
C TRP A 40 2.08 -0.75 2.73
N ASP A 41 1.72 -0.74 1.44
CA ASP A 41 0.90 -1.79 0.82
C ASP A 41 1.63 -3.13 0.80
N LEU A 42 2.90 -3.15 0.40
CA LEU A 42 3.73 -4.36 0.44
C LEU A 42 3.88 -4.87 1.87
N LYS A 43 4.13 -3.99 2.85
CA LYS A 43 4.25 -4.37 4.26
C LYS A 43 2.97 -5.03 4.76
N ARG A 44 1.80 -4.43 4.47
CA ARG A 44 0.50 -5.01 4.82
C ARG A 44 0.25 -6.33 4.09
N HIS A 45 0.63 -6.44 2.83
CA HIS A 45 0.49 -7.67 2.06
C HIS A 45 1.33 -8.81 2.66
N ARG A 46 2.55 -8.56 3.16
CA ARG A 46 3.37 -9.61 3.79
C ARG A 46 2.69 -10.28 4.99
N LEU A 47 1.83 -9.55 5.71
CA LEU A 47 1.02 -10.14 6.79
C LEU A 47 0.08 -11.25 6.29
N THR A 48 -0.28 -11.24 5.02
CA THR A 48 -1.10 -12.31 4.41
C THR A 48 -0.31 -13.60 4.17
N HIS A 49 1.02 -13.53 4.11
CA HIS A 49 1.89 -14.71 4.02
C HIS A 49 2.17 -15.30 5.41
N THR A 50 2.38 -14.44 6.40
CA THR A 50 2.67 -14.88 7.78
C THR A 50 1.42 -15.26 8.57
N GLY A 51 0.24 -14.78 8.15
CA GLY A 51 -1.00 -14.93 8.91
C GLY A 51 -1.05 -14.07 10.18
N GLU A 52 -0.07 -13.17 10.38
CA GLU A 52 -0.02 -12.30 11.54
C GLU A 52 -1.20 -11.33 11.55
N ARG A 53 -1.80 -11.15 12.72
CA ARG A 53 -2.84 -10.15 12.99
C ARG A 53 -2.33 -9.21 14.08
N PRO A 54 -1.53 -8.19 13.73
CA PRO A 54 -0.89 -7.31 14.70
C PRO A 54 -1.88 -6.45 15.47
N TRP A 55 -3.05 -6.23 14.87
CA TRP A 55 -4.10 -5.39 15.42
C TRP A 55 -5.15 -6.29 16.04
N ARG A 56 -5.39 -6.06 17.33
CA ARG A 56 -6.42 -6.74 18.12
C ARG A 56 -7.28 -5.68 18.79
N CYS A 57 -8.59 -5.83 18.73
CA CYS A 57 -9.52 -5.01 19.49
C CYS A 57 -9.37 -5.27 21.00
N GLY A 58 -9.22 -4.21 21.79
CA GLY A 58 -9.13 -4.32 23.25
C GLY A 58 -10.43 -4.78 23.92
N GLU A 59 -11.58 -4.51 23.31
CA GLU A 59 -12.89 -4.85 23.88
C GLU A 59 -13.34 -6.28 23.55
N CYS A 60 -13.18 -6.72 22.30
CA CYS A 60 -13.67 -8.03 21.86
C CYS A 60 -12.55 -9.03 21.48
N GLY A 61 -11.29 -8.63 21.56
CA GLY A 61 -10.14 -9.50 21.31
C GLY A 61 -9.96 -9.97 19.85
N LYS A 62 -10.79 -9.46 18.93
CA LYS A 62 -10.78 -9.79 17.49
C LYS A 62 -10.01 -8.78 16.64
#